data_AF-A0A2R6S6G7-F1
#
_entry.id   AF-A0A2R6S6G7-F1
#
_cell.length_a   1.000
_cell.length_b   1.000
_cell.length_c   1.000
_cell.angle_alpha   90.00
_cell.angle_beta   90.00
_cell.angle_gamma   90.00
#
_symmetry.space_group_name_H-M   'P 1'
#
loop_
_entity.id
_entity.type
_entity.pdbx_description
1 polymer ?
#
loop_
_entity_poly.entity_id
_entity_poly.type
_entity_poly.pdbx_seq_one_letter_code
_entity_poly.pdbx_strand_id
1 'polypeptide(L)'
;MPDQHTFVPAGSTFPMGHRLPMFKHYRHVEVVISGLSSPDVLTDDGIVNFARAIGFSTECLGIHLGGPQSANLGDGNGSVNQTMELRQDFGDALLGTCLETLEGGNHFRVFRQNGSEANSGALFLAVSQEEDLAESHTIAPNGYNVGRDAFVGNATQGSPSFGGKTYTVQAETLAGVMPSGAAGVNHDIAIDGNAILLTVTID
;
A
#
# COMPACT_ATOMS: atom_id res chain seq x y z
N MET A 1 -34.93 11.15 14.74
CA MET A 1 -33.71 10.87 13.95
C MET A 1 -32.66 10.42 14.94
N PRO A 2 -32.28 9.14 15.03
CA PRO A 2 -31.28 8.72 16.00
C PRO A 2 -29.88 8.64 15.36
N ASP A 3 -28.93 9.21 16.09
CA ASP A 3 -27.48 8.98 16.05
C ASP A 3 -27.08 7.56 15.64
N GLN A 4 -26.13 7.44 14.71
CA GLN A 4 -25.42 6.19 14.44
C GLN A 4 -23.93 6.31 14.81
N HIS A 5 -23.69 6.53 16.10
CA HIS A 5 -22.50 6.04 16.78
C HIS A 5 -22.59 4.51 16.92
N THR A 6 -22.42 3.77 15.83
CA THR A 6 -22.31 2.30 15.89
C THR A 6 -20.85 1.90 15.65
N PHE A 7 -20.17 1.63 16.76
CA PHE A 7 -18.88 0.97 16.80
C PHE A 7 -19.09 -0.49 16.32
N VAL A 8 -18.63 -0.83 15.11
CA VAL A 8 -18.60 -2.22 14.67
C VAL A 8 -17.38 -2.87 15.35
N PRO A 9 -17.55 -3.91 16.18
CA PRO A 9 -16.42 -4.57 16.81
C PRO A 9 -15.74 -5.46 15.77
N ALA A 10 -14.64 -4.98 15.16
CA ALA A 10 -13.76 -5.84 14.36
C ALA A 10 -12.95 -6.75 15.30
N GLY A 11 -13.18 -8.05 15.18
CA GLY A 11 -12.54 -9.10 15.96
C GLY A 11 -11.31 -9.65 15.26
N SER A 12 -10.17 -8.97 15.44
CA SER A 12 -8.83 -9.57 15.48
C SER A 12 -7.82 -8.48 15.81
N THR A 13 -7.09 -8.64 16.91
CA THR A 13 -5.95 -7.82 17.27
C THR A 13 -4.76 -8.18 16.37
N PHE A 14 -4.10 -7.17 15.79
CA PHE A 14 -2.77 -7.35 15.19
C PHE A 14 -1.84 -8.01 16.23
N PRO A 15 -0.82 -8.79 15.83
CA PRO A 15 0.19 -9.34 16.75
C PRO A 15 1.02 -8.27 17.51
N MET A 16 0.71 -6.97 17.36
CA MET A 16 1.28 -5.85 18.12
C MET A 16 0.27 -5.12 19.03
N GLY A 17 -0.89 -5.71 19.35
CA GLY A 17 -1.77 -5.21 20.41
C GLY A 17 -2.60 -3.95 20.09
N HIS A 18 -2.46 -3.37 18.90
CA HIS A 18 -3.24 -2.22 18.45
C HIS A 18 -4.24 -2.62 17.35
N ARG A 19 -5.48 -2.15 17.47
CA ARG A 19 -6.53 -2.33 16.44
C ARG A 19 -6.16 -1.49 15.22
N LEU A 20 -6.43 -2.00 14.00
CA LEU A 20 -6.37 -1.13 12.83
C LEU A 20 -7.34 0.05 13.07
N PRO A 21 -6.85 1.29 12.99
CA PRO A 21 -7.73 2.44 13.08
C PRO A 21 -8.66 2.41 11.88
N MET A 22 -9.94 2.63 12.12
CA MET A 22 -10.88 2.88 11.02
C MET A 22 -10.38 4.11 10.27
N PHE A 23 -9.90 3.90 9.04
CA PHE A 23 -9.56 4.98 8.14
C PHE A 23 -10.82 5.77 7.85
N LYS A 24 -10.92 6.97 8.44
CA LYS A 24 -12.18 7.70 8.45
C LYS A 24 -12.50 8.33 7.09
N HIS A 25 -11.54 8.47 6.18
CA HIS A 25 -11.76 9.10 4.87
C HIS A 25 -11.10 8.41 3.65
N TYR A 26 -10.18 7.44 3.81
CA TYR A 26 -9.61 6.67 2.69
C TYR A 26 -9.21 5.25 3.15
N ARG A 27 -10.05 4.26 2.86
CA ARG A 27 -9.94 2.85 3.33
C ARG A 27 -9.11 1.94 2.41
N HIS A 28 -8.02 2.46 1.82
CA HIS A 28 -7.31 1.76 0.74
C HIS A 28 -5.98 1.14 1.14
N VAL A 29 -5.64 1.18 2.43
CA VAL A 29 -4.39 0.56 2.87
C VAL A 29 -4.61 -0.93 3.03
N GLU A 30 -4.25 -1.69 2.01
CA GLU A 30 -4.45 -3.14 1.97
C GLU A 30 -3.16 -3.93 2.20
N VAL A 31 -2.00 -3.28 2.19
CA VAL A 31 -0.71 -3.92 2.50
C VAL A 31 0.01 -3.14 3.59
N VAL A 32 0.60 -3.84 4.55
CA VAL A 32 1.43 -3.27 5.62
C VAL A 32 2.79 -3.97 5.61
N ILE A 33 3.87 -3.22 5.46
CA ILE A 33 5.23 -3.71 5.76
C ILE A 33 5.47 -3.51 7.24
N SER A 34 5.60 -4.62 7.96
CA SER A 34 5.78 -4.68 9.40
C SER A 34 7.00 -3.88 9.86
N GLY A 35 6.88 -3.20 11.00
CA GLY A 35 8.01 -2.60 11.71
C GLY A 35 9.06 -3.62 12.20
N LEU A 36 8.76 -4.92 12.12
CA LEU A 36 9.69 -6.01 12.39
C LEU A 36 10.55 -6.41 11.17
N SER A 37 10.32 -5.76 10.01
CA SER A 37 11.17 -5.93 8.83
C SER A 37 12.58 -5.38 9.08
N SER A 38 13.54 -5.74 8.23
CA SER A 38 14.88 -5.16 8.28
C SER A 38 14.80 -3.63 8.29
N PRO A 39 15.45 -2.91 9.25
CA PRO A 39 15.33 -1.46 9.39
C PRO A 39 15.63 -0.68 8.12
N ASP A 40 16.58 -1.18 7.33
CA ASP A 40 16.94 -0.66 6.02
C ASP A 40 15.73 -0.54 5.08
N VAL A 41 14.79 -1.51 5.07
CA VAL A 41 13.58 -1.49 4.22
C VAL A 41 12.63 -0.36 4.60
N LEU A 42 12.60 0.04 5.88
CA LEU A 42 11.65 1.01 6.41
C LEU A 42 12.05 2.47 6.13
N THR A 43 13.25 2.69 5.57
CA THR A 43 13.73 4.01 5.11
C THR A 43 13.15 4.36 3.73
N ASP A 44 13.15 5.65 3.36
CA ASP A 44 12.65 6.08 2.04
C ASP A 44 13.45 5.44 0.89
N ASP A 45 14.79 5.40 0.99
CA ASP A 45 15.63 4.74 -0.02
C ASP A 45 15.44 3.21 -0.01
N GLY A 46 15.19 2.64 1.18
CA GLY A 46 14.97 1.22 1.37
C GLY A 46 13.72 0.69 0.70
N ILE A 47 12.59 1.38 0.91
CA ILE A 47 11.31 1.00 0.29
C ILE A 47 11.38 1.17 -1.23
N VAL A 48 12.08 2.19 -1.74
CA VAL A 48 12.33 2.34 -3.18
C VAL A 48 13.17 1.20 -3.73
N ASN A 49 14.23 0.79 -3.01
CA ASN A 49 15.08 -0.31 -3.46
C ASN A 49 14.30 -1.64 -3.48
N PHE A 50 13.53 -1.92 -2.43
CA PHE A 50 12.64 -3.08 -2.37
C PHE A 50 11.60 -3.06 -3.50
N ALA A 51 10.97 -1.91 -3.75
CA ALA A 51 10.02 -1.73 -4.84
C ALA A 51 10.61 -2.11 -6.20
N ARG A 52 11.86 -1.69 -6.48
CA ARG A 52 12.59 -2.05 -7.71
C ARG A 52 12.88 -3.53 -7.83
N ALA A 53 13.06 -4.23 -6.71
CA ALA A 53 13.21 -5.69 -6.72
C ALA A 53 11.92 -6.41 -7.15
N ILE A 54 10.76 -5.77 -6.99
CA ILE A 54 9.43 -6.36 -7.24
C ILE A 54 8.70 -5.73 -8.45
N GLY A 55 9.43 -4.99 -9.29
CA GLY A 55 8.93 -4.43 -10.55
C GLY A 55 8.24 -3.06 -10.45
N PHE A 56 8.64 -2.24 -9.48
CA PHE A 56 8.14 -0.88 -9.28
C PHE A 56 9.29 0.11 -9.16
N SER A 57 9.10 1.35 -9.58
CA SER A 57 10.10 2.41 -9.39
C SER A 57 9.44 3.76 -9.14
N THR A 58 10.28 4.77 -8.90
CA THR A 58 9.85 6.16 -8.80
C THR A 58 9.31 6.66 -10.13
N GLU A 59 8.40 7.63 -10.06
CA GLU A 59 7.73 8.19 -11.23
C GLU A 59 8.70 8.72 -12.30
N CYS A 60 8.27 8.62 -13.56
CA CYS A 60 9.01 9.13 -14.69
C CYS A 60 9.04 10.67 -14.69
N LEU A 61 10.25 11.24 -14.52
CA LEU A 61 10.51 12.68 -14.64
C LEU A 61 9.61 13.59 -13.79
N GLY A 62 9.03 13.07 -12.70
CA GLY A 62 8.12 13.80 -11.80
C GLY A 62 6.76 14.16 -12.41
N ILE A 63 6.40 13.56 -13.54
CA ILE A 63 5.09 13.74 -14.17
C ILE A 63 4.09 12.85 -13.43
N HIS A 64 3.15 13.47 -12.72
CA HIS A 64 2.05 12.79 -12.04
C HIS A 64 0.73 13.50 -12.37
N LEU A 65 -0.30 12.70 -12.64
CA LEU A 65 -1.69 13.15 -12.67
C LEU A 65 -2.35 12.72 -11.36
N GLY A 66 -2.83 13.69 -10.59
CA GLY A 66 -3.49 13.46 -9.31
C GLY A 66 -2.88 14.28 -8.18
N GLY A 67 -3.71 14.64 -7.20
CA GLY A 67 -3.24 15.31 -5.99
C GLY A 67 -2.72 14.30 -4.96
N PRO A 68 -1.84 14.72 -4.03
CA PRO A 68 -1.39 13.87 -2.94
C PRO A 68 -2.59 13.39 -2.12
N GLN A 69 -2.61 12.10 -1.81
CA GLN A 69 -3.61 11.49 -0.94
C GLN A 69 -3.19 11.59 0.53
N SER A 70 -4.19 11.60 1.42
CA SER A 70 -3.97 11.61 2.86
C SER A 70 -4.65 10.43 3.54
N ALA A 71 -4.02 9.92 4.60
CA ALA A 71 -4.52 8.80 5.39
C ALA A 71 -4.32 9.09 6.88
N ASN A 72 -5.21 8.57 7.72
CA ASN A 72 -5.03 8.57 9.16
C ASN A 72 -4.68 7.16 9.61
N LEU A 73 -3.45 7.00 10.11
CA LEU A 73 -2.90 5.71 10.54
C LEU A 73 -3.21 5.36 12.00
N GLY A 74 -4.05 6.18 12.66
CA GLY A 74 -4.43 6.10 14.08
C GLY A 74 -3.27 5.92 15.03
N ASP A 75 -2.17 6.60 14.72
CA ASP A 75 -0.95 6.66 15.51
C ASP A 75 -0.82 7.98 16.29
N GLY A 76 -1.88 8.80 16.32
CA GLY A 76 -1.91 10.09 17.00
C GLY A 76 -1.52 11.28 16.13
N ASN A 77 -1.08 11.08 14.88
CA ASN A 77 -0.73 12.18 13.97
C ASN A 77 -1.92 12.82 13.25
N GLY A 78 -3.12 12.24 13.37
CA GLY A 78 -4.26 12.65 12.55
C GLY A 78 -4.11 12.22 11.10
N SER A 79 -4.59 13.04 10.15
CA SER A 79 -4.42 12.77 8.71
C SER A 79 -3.04 13.22 8.26
N VAL A 80 -2.27 12.31 7.67
CA VAL A 80 -0.94 12.56 7.11
C VAL A 80 -0.97 12.40 5.60
N ASN A 81 -0.15 13.16 4.87
CA ASN A 81 0.01 13.01 3.43
C ASN A 81 0.87 11.77 3.10
N GLN A 82 0.69 11.25 1.89
CA GLN A 82 1.59 10.23 1.34
C GLN A 82 3.05 10.70 1.41
N THR A 83 3.94 9.78 1.77
CA THR A 83 5.39 10.02 1.76
C THR A 83 5.92 9.97 0.33
N MET A 84 5.45 8.99 -0.45
CA MET A 84 5.81 8.83 -1.86
C MET A 84 4.79 7.97 -2.61
N GLU A 85 4.92 7.95 -3.92
CA GLU A 85 4.15 7.14 -4.86
C GLU A 85 5.12 6.39 -5.77
N LEU A 86 4.87 5.09 -5.94
CA LEU A 86 5.71 4.17 -6.71
C LEU A 86 4.83 3.43 -7.71
N ARG A 87 5.34 3.28 -8.94
CA ARG A 87 4.58 2.87 -10.12
C ARG A 87 5.24 1.65 -10.76
N GLN A 88 4.46 0.80 -11.40
CA GLN A 88 4.99 -0.38 -12.06
C GLN A 88 6.01 0.04 -13.13
N ASP A 89 7.18 -0.61 -13.15
CA ASP A 89 8.30 -0.21 -13.98
C ASP A 89 8.47 -1.04 -15.26
N PHE A 90 7.63 -2.06 -15.48
CA PHE A 90 7.66 -2.94 -16.65
C PHE A 90 9.06 -3.52 -16.98
N GLY A 91 9.91 -3.70 -15.96
CA GLY A 91 11.27 -4.22 -16.12
C GLY A 91 12.33 -3.18 -16.49
N ASP A 92 11.98 -1.89 -16.51
CA ASP A 92 12.93 -0.79 -16.64
C ASP A 92 12.67 0.30 -15.60
N ALA A 93 13.42 0.26 -14.50
CA ALA A 93 13.31 1.20 -13.39
C ALA A 93 13.59 2.68 -13.76
N LEU A 94 14.13 2.97 -14.96
CA LEU A 94 14.47 4.31 -15.44
C LEU A 94 13.49 4.84 -16.49
N LEU A 95 13.02 3.99 -17.42
CA LEU A 95 12.16 4.38 -18.55
C LEU A 95 10.79 3.70 -18.56
N GLY A 96 10.61 2.59 -17.86
CA GLY A 96 9.38 1.81 -17.90
C GLY A 96 8.24 2.39 -17.05
N THR A 97 8.54 3.20 -16.03
CA THR A 97 7.50 4.00 -15.35
C THR A 97 6.91 5.10 -16.26
N CYS A 98 7.56 5.44 -17.39
CA CYS A 98 6.99 6.33 -18.41
C CYS A 98 5.95 5.63 -19.29
N LEU A 99 5.99 4.29 -19.39
CA LEU A 99 5.03 3.48 -20.16
C LEU A 99 3.72 3.24 -19.39
N GLU A 100 3.77 3.25 -18.05
CA GLU A 100 2.56 3.12 -17.21
C GLU A 100 1.53 4.23 -17.50
N THR A 101 2.00 5.45 -17.75
CA THR A 101 1.12 6.57 -18.15
C THR A 101 0.38 6.31 -19.47
N LEU A 102 0.80 5.33 -20.27
CA LEU A 102 0.20 5.00 -21.56
C LEU A 102 -0.63 3.70 -21.52
N GLU A 103 -0.24 2.71 -20.71
CA GLU A 103 -0.88 1.37 -20.67
C GLU A 103 -1.66 1.05 -19.38
N GLY A 104 -1.58 1.89 -18.34
CA GLY A 104 -2.13 1.54 -17.03
C GLY A 104 -1.24 0.53 -16.31
N GLY A 105 -1.37 0.43 -14.99
CA GLY A 105 -0.42 -0.34 -14.19
C GLY A 105 -0.74 -0.35 -12.70
N ASN A 106 -0.01 -1.20 -11.99
CA ASN A 106 -0.10 -1.26 -10.54
C ASN A 106 0.77 -0.15 -9.95
N HIS A 107 0.22 0.63 -9.02
CA HIS A 107 0.98 1.62 -8.28
C HIS A 107 0.62 1.55 -6.80
N PHE A 108 1.47 2.13 -5.95
CA PHE A 108 1.19 2.22 -4.54
C PHE A 108 1.74 3.49 -3.90
N ARG A 109 1.02 3.94 -2.86
CA ARG A 109 1.41 5.06 -2.02
C ARG A 109 1.90 4.58 -0.67
N VAL A 110 2.92 5.23 -0.15
CA VAL A 110 3.54 4.87 1.14
C VAL A 110 3.13 5.87 2.21
N PHE A 111 2.71 5.36 3.36
CA PHE A 111 2.49 6.14 4.59
C PHE A 111 3.29 5.48 5.73
N ARG A 112 3.99 6.28 6.53
CA ARG A 112 4.81 5.76 7.65
C ARG A 112 4.11 5.97 8.98
N GLN A 113 3.98 4.91 9.77
CA GLN A 113 3.42 4.98 11.11
C GLN A 113 4.48 5.40 12.12
N ASN A 114 4.49 6.67 12.51
CA ASN A 114 5.50 7.27 13.38
C ASN A 114 4.93 8.19 14.48
N GLY A 115 3.61 8.21 14.66
CA GLY A 115 2.95 9.02 15.67
C GLY A 115 3.11 8.48 17.10
N SER A 116 2.97 9.37 18.08
CA SER A 116 3.27 9.06 19.49
C SER A 116 2.37 7.99 20.14
N GLU A 117 1.21 7.67 19.56
CA GLU A 117 0.28 6.67 20.11
C GLU A 117 0.56 5.26 19.59
N ALA A 118 1.23 5.10 18.44
CA ALA A 118 1.52 3.80 17.84
C ALA A 118 2.75 3.83 16.91
N ASN A 119 3.88 4.39 17.36
CA ASN A 119 5.10 4.46 16.55
C ASN A 119 5.75 3.06 16.40
N SER A 120 5.42 2.37 15.31
CA SER A 120 6.01 1.08 14.96
C SER A 120 7.07 1.18 13.87
N GLY A 121 7.14 2.30 13.15
CA GLY A 121 7.95 2.44 11.92
C GLY A 121 7.41 1.66 10.72
N ALA A 122 6.29 0.95 10.85
CA ALA A 122 5.67 0.20 9.77
C ALA A 122 5.27 1.11 8.60
N LEU A 123 5.28 0.55 7.39
CA LEU A 123 4.84 1.23 6.18
C LEU A 123 3.46 0.70 5.78
N PHE A 124 2.49 1.60 5.75
CA PHE A 124 1.12 1.37 5.31
C PHE A 124 1.06 1.71 3.82
N LEU A 125 0.70 0.75 2.98
CA LEU A 125 0.68 0.90 1.52
C LEU A 125 -0.75 0.90 0.99
N ALA A 126 -1.11 1.97 0.27
CA ALA A 126 -2.32 1.99 -0.54
C ALA A 126 -1.98 1.56 -1.96
N VAL A 127 -2.29 0.32 -2.29
CA VAL A 127 -1.95 -0.34 -3.57
C VAL A 127 -3.17 -0.36 -4.46
N SER A 128 -3.00 -0.08 -5.75
CA SER A 128 -4.10 -0.15 -6.72
C SER A 128 -3.62 -0.32 -8.15
N GLN A 129 -4.41 -1.06 -8.91
CA GLN A 129 -4.29 -1.17 -10.36
C GLN A 129 -5.13 -0.08 -11.06
N GLU A 130 -4.49 0.76 -11.85
CA GLU A 130 -5.13 1.72 -12.76
C GLU A 130 -5.33 1.11 -14.15
N GLU A 131 -6.39 1.53 -14.83
CA GLU A 131 -6.60 1.36 -16.26
C GLU A 131 -5.71 2.32 -17.06
N ASP A 132 -5.66 2.12 -18.37
CA ASP A 132 -4.78 2.87 -19.26
C ASP A 132 -5.24 4.32 -19.50
N LEU A 133 -4.47 5.04 -20.32
CA LEU A 133 -4.75 6.43 -20.66
C LEU A 133 -6.06 6.59 -21.45
N ALA A 134 -6.47 5.58 -22.23
CA ALA A 134 -7.73 5.64 -22.98
C ALA A 134 -8.91 5.74 -22.01
N GLU A 135 -8.79 5.08 -20.87
CA GLU A 135 -9.79 5.12 -19.80
C GLU A 135 -9.49 6.17 -18.72
N SER A 136 -8.58 7.10 -19.00
CA SER A 136 -8.27 8.25 -18.14
C SER A 136 -7.75 7.85 -16.75
N HIS A 137 -7.02 6.75 -16.63
CA HIS A 137 -6.47 6.25 -15.36
C HIS A 137 -7.53 5.99 -14.28
N THR A 138 -8.74 5.57 -14.67
CA THR A 138 -9.70 5.05 -13.69
C THR A 138 -9.13 3.83 -12.99
N ILE A 139 -9.38 3.70 -11.69
CA ILE A 139 -9.03 2.48 -10.97
C ILE A 139 -9.84 1.34 -11.61
N ALA A 140 -9.16 0.27 -12.02
CA ALA A 140 -9.78 -0.86 -12.67
C ALA A 140 -10.89 -1.45 -11.80
N PRO A 141 -11.91 -2.12 -12.37
CA PRO A 141 -12.85 -2.91 -11.60
C PRO A 141 -12.10 -3.88 -10.69
N ASN A 142 -12.40 -3.84 -9.38
CA ASN A 142 -11.69 -4.62 -8.36
C ASN A 142 -10.18 -4.28 -8.23
N GLY A 143 -9.76 -3.09 -8.69
CA GLY A 143 -8.37 -2.69 -8.84
C GLY A 143 -7.57 -2.60 -7.53
N TYR A 144 -8.25 -2.39 -6.39
CA TYR A 144 -7.60 -2.45 -5.07
C TYR A 144 -7.14 -3.88 -4.75
N ASN A 145 -8.07 -4.84 -4.70
CA ASN A 145 -7.74 -6.24 -4.44
C ASN A 145 -6.77 -6.82 -5.49
N VAL A 146 -6.98 -6.51 -6.79
CA VAL A 146 -6.09 -6.97 -7.87
C VAL A 146 -4.69 -6.39 -7.72
N GLY A 147 -4.58 -5.08 -7.45
CA GLY A 147 -3.30 -4.42 -7.23
C GLY A 147 -2.55 -4.98 -6.03
N ARG A 148 -3.26 -5.17 -4.90
CA ARG A 148 -2.73 -5.81 -3.69
C ARG A 148 -2.20 -7.21 -3.97
N ASP A 149 -3.01 -8.06 -4.59
CA ASP A 149 -2.67 -9.46 -4.82
C ASP A 149 -1.49 -9.58 -5.80
N ALA A 150 -1.42 -8.73 -6.83
CA ALA A 150 -0.28 -8.65 -7.74
C ALA A 150 1.00 -8.16 -7.04
N PHE A 151 0.90 -7.11 -6.20
CA PHE A 151 2.03 -6.61 -5.41
C PHE A 151 2.59 -7.69 -4.49
N VAL A 152 1.71 -8.37 -3.73
CA VAL A 152 2.10 -9.45 -2.81
C VAL A 152 2.65 -10.65 -3.57
N GLY A 153 2.07 -10.98 -4.72
CA GLY A 153 2.56 -12.02 -5.62
C GLY A 153 4.00 -11.75 -6.07
N ASN A 154 4.29 -10.55 -6.56
CA ASN A 154 5.65 -10.15 -6.95
C ASN A 154 6.61 -10.15 -5.75
N ALA A 155 6.16 -9.68 -4.60
CA ALA A 155 6.99 -9.60 -3.38
C ALA A 155 7.35 -10.98 -2.80
N THR A 156 6.47 -11.96 -2.94
CA THR A 156 6.66 -13.31 -2.35
C THR A 156 7.16 -14.35 -3.35
N GLN A 157 7.26 -13.99 -4.64
CA GLN A 157 7.79 -14.88 -5.66
C GLN A 157 9.31 -14.96 -5.60
N GLY A 158 9.81 -16.10 -5.11
CA GLY A 158 11.25 -16.38 -5.04
C GLY A 158 11.96 -15.49 -4.02
N SER A 159 13.13 -14.97 -4.41
CA SER A 159 13.92 -14.03 -3.61
C SER A 159 14.19 -12.79 -4.46
N PRO A 160 13.29 -11.78 -4.45
CA PRO A 160 13.48 -10.55 -5.19
C PRO A 160 14.83 -9.92 -4.88
N SER A 161 15.50 -9.37 -5.89
CA SER A 161 16.82 -8.77 -5.71
C SER A 161 16.99 -7.51 -6.54
N PHE A 162 17.55 -6.47 -5.93
CA PHE A 162 17.92 -5.24 -6.63
C PHE A 162 19.09 -4.55 -5.92
N GLY A 163 19.96 -3.89 -6.68
CA GLY A 163 21.05 -3.09 -6.11
C GLY A 163 21.98 -3.85 -5.14
N GLY A 164 22.16 -5.16 -5.33
CA GLY A 164 22.99 -6.00 -4.47
C GLY A 164 22.32 -6.47 -3.17
N LYS A 165 21.04 -6.13 -2.94
CA LYS A 165 20.23 -6.65 -1.84
C LYS A 165 19.33 -7.78 -2.33
N THR A 166 19.24 -8.85 -1.56
CA THR A 166 18.29 -9.94 -1.77
C THR A 166 17.28 -9.93 -0.63
N TYR A 167 16.01 -10.05 -0.97
CA TYR A 167 14.90 -9.93 -0.04
C TYR A 167 14.23 -11.29 0.17
N THR A 168 13.94 -11.60 1.43
CA THR A 168 13.01 -12.68 1.79
C THR A 168 11.76 -12.06 2.38
N VAL A 169 10.59 -12.44 1.86
CA VAL A 169 9.29 -11.85 2.25
C VAL A 169 8.37 -12.91 2.81
N GLN A 170 7.87 -12.71 4.03
CA GLN A 170 6.76 -13.49 4.57
C GLN A 170 5.48 -12.65 4.49
N ALA A 171 4.39 -13.25 4.00
CA ALA A 171 3.08 -12.63 3.93
C ALA A 171 2.09 -13.33 4.84
N GLU A 172 1.32 -12.55 5.60
CA GLU A 172 0.20 -13.01 6.44
C GLU A 172 -1.07 -12.27 6.03
N THR A 173 -2.16 -13.00 5.77
CA THR A 173 -3.47 -12.42 5.50
C THR A 173 -4.17 -12.11 6.81
N LEU A 174 -4.50 -10.83 7.01
CA LEU A 174 -5.30 -10.34 8.11
C LEU A 174 -6.75 -10.22 7.63
N ALA A 175 -7.55 -11.24 7.90
CA ALA A 175 -8.90 -11.35 7.39
C ALA A 175 -9.87 -10.40 8.11
N GLY A 176 -10.70 -9.67 7.36
CA GLY A 176 -11.82 -8.87 7.89
C GLY A 176 -11.40 -7.74 8.84
N VAL A 177 -10.16 -7.26 8.73
CA VAL A 177 -9.65 -6.15 9.53
C VAL A 177 -10.12 -4.78 9.04
N MET A 178 -10.74 -4.72 7.86
CA MET A 178 -11.40 -3.55 7.28
C MET A 178 -12.85 -3.86 6.89
N PRO A 179 -13.75 -2.86 6.85
CA PRO A 179 -15.10 -3.04 6.31
C PRO A 179 -15.06 -3.46 4.84
N SER A 180 -15.66 -4.61 4.51
CA SER A 180 -15.84 -5.07 3.14
C SER A 180 -16.89 -4.23 2.39
N GLY A 181 -16.80 -4.18 1.07
CA GLY A 181 -17.73 -3.45 0.20
C GLY A 181 -17.18 -2.11 -0.29
N ALA A 182 -18.03 -1.31 -0.93
CA ALA A 182 -17.65 -0.09 -1.64
C ALA A 182 -17.84 1.20 -0.84
N ALA A 183 -18.67 1.17 0.21
CA ALA A 183 -19.01 2.38 0.96
C ALA A 183 -17.71 3.02 1.48
N GLY A 184 -17.51 4.33 1.24
CA GLY A 184 -16.33 5.07 1.73
C GLY A 184 -14.98 4.59 1.19
N VAL A 185 -15.00 3.79 0.12
CA VAL A 185 -13.84 3.38 -0.67
C VAL A 185 -13.85 4.31 -1.90
N ASN A 186 -12.75 5.00 -2.15
CA ASN A 186 -12.49 5.81 -3.33
C ASN A 186 -12.96 5.11 -4.62
N HIS A 187 -13.60 5.88 -5.50
CA HIS A 187 -14.31 5.42 -6.69
C HIS A 187 -15.44 4.39 -6.47
N ASP A 188 -15.91 4.17 -5.23
CA ASP A 188 -16.94 3.18 -4.88
C ASP A 188 -16.60 1.74 -5.36
N ILE A 189 -15.31 1.41 -5.39
CA ILE A 189 -14.84 0.07 -5.76
C ILE A 189 -14.87 -0.82 -4.51
N ALA A 190 -15.50 -1.99 -4.60
CA ALA A 190 -15.60 -2.88 -3.46
C ALA A 190 -14.25 -3.52 -3.09
N ILE A 191 -13.94 -3.55 -1.79
CA ILE A 191 -12.81 -4.31 -1.23
C ILE A 191 -13.30 -5.53 -0.44
N ASP A 192 -12.46 -6.55 -0.31
CA ASP A 192 -12.80 -7.77 0.43
C ASP A 192 -12.71 -7.60 1.96
N GLY A 193 -12.14 -6.48 2.42
CA GLY A 193 -11.95 -6.17 3.84
C GLY A 193 -10.71 -6.79 4.47
N ASN A 194 -9.86 -7.45 3.68
CA ASN A 194 -8.61 -8.05 4.13
C ASN A 194 -7.44 -7.08 3.95
N ALA A 195 -6.43 -7.23 4.81
CA ALA A 195 -5.11 -6.62 4.60
C ALA A 195 -4.04 -7.70 4.59
N ILE A 196 -2.90 -7.43 3.97
CA ILE A 196 -1.73 -8.31 3.96
C ILE A 196 -0.60 -7.69 4.77
N LEU A 197 -0.12 -8.40 5.78
CA LEU A 197 1.05 -8.03 6.56
C LEU A 197 2.29 -8.70 5.95
N LEU A 198 3.26 -7.90 5.52
CA LEU A 198 4.54 -8.36 5.03
C LEU A 198 5.62 -8.17 6.10
N THR A 199 6.45 -9.18 6.30
CA THR A 199 7.73 -9.05 7.01
C THR A 199 8.84 -9.28 6.00
N VAL A 200 9.66 -8.24 5.78
CA VAL A 200 10.70 -8.23 4.73
C VAL A 200 12.07 -8.24 5.39
N THR A 201 12.89 -9.25 5.10
CA THR A 201 14.27 -9.34 5.58
C THR A 201 15.25 -9.20 4.42
N ILE A 202 16.37 -8.52 4.68
CA ILE A 202 17.52 -8.43 3.77
C ILE A 202 18.59 -9.39 4.27
N ASP A 203 19.11 -10.22 3.37
CA ASP A 203 20.23 -11.14 3.63
C ASP A 203 21.60 -10.46 3.50
#